data_AF-Q8JZX1-F1
#
_entry.id   AF-Q8JZX1-F1
#
_cell.length_a   1.000
_cell.length_b   1.000
_cell.length_c   1.000
_cell.angle_alpha   90.00
_cell.angle_beta   90.00
_cell.angle_gamma   90.00
#
_symmetry.space_group_name_H-M   'P 1'
#
loop_
_entity.id
_entity.type
_entity.pdbx_description
1 polymer ?
#
loop_
_entity_poly.entity_id
_entity_poly.type
_entity_poly.pdbx_seq_one_letter_code
_entity_poly.pdbx_strand_id
1 'polypeptide(L)'
;MKGTLLLLALLVIGELGFQTTEACLSFARTYGAILTLRRTFLHGDLSQFYATVAERVAFEKIQDCFREEGQKTIILNPQIMLSLYLSPECKKYYGNDLLKKIQDFLNQSNIH
;
A
#
# COMPACT_ATOMS: atom_id res chain seq x y z
N MET A 1 19.22 25.17 -22.12
CA MET A 1 18.19 25.01 -21.08
C MET A 1 17.47 23.64 -21.06
N LYS A 2 17.47 22.85 -22.15
CA LYS A 2 16.80 21.52 -22.16
C LYS A 2 17.47 20.47 -21.26
N GLY A 3 18.79 20.47 -21.15
CA GLY A 3 19.54 19.50 -20.33
C GLY A 3 19.22 19.58 -18.84
N THR A 4 19.10 20.78 -18.28
CA THR A 4 18.78 20.99 -16.86
C THR A 4 17.37 20.50 -16.51
N LEU A 5 16.40 20.69 -17.41
CA LEU A 5 15.02 20.22 -17.23
C LEU A 5 14.92 18.69 -17.25
N LEU A 6 15.68 18.03 -18.13
CA LEU A 6 15.77 16.57 -18.17
C LEU A 6 16.41 16.01 -16.89
N LEU A 7 17.50 16.62 -16.42
CA LEU A 7 18.16 16.23 -15.17
C LEU A 7 17.23 16.41 -13.97
N LEU A 8 16.51 17.53 -13.88
CA LEU A 8 15.54 17.76 -12.81
C LEU A 8 14.42 16.72 -12.87
N ALA A 9 13.88 16.41 -14.06
CA ALA A 9 12.87 15.37 -14.21
C ALA A 9 13.38 13.99 -13.79
N LEU A 10 14.61 13.63 -14.16
CA LEU A 10 15.22 12.36 -13.77
C LEU A 10 15.52 12.30 -12.26
N LEU A 11 15.96 13.40 -11.65
CA LEU A 11 16.16 13.50 -10.20
C LEU A 11 14.83 13.40 -9.46
N VAL A 12 13.80 14.10 -9.90
CA VAL A 12 12.46 14.05 -9.31
C VAL A 12 11.86 12.64 -9.44
N ILE A 13 11.94 12.01 -10.62
CA ILE A 13 11.48 10.63 -10.83
C ILE A 13 12.31 9.64 -10.02
N GLY A 14 13.63 9.85 -9.94
CA GLY A 14 14.55 9.01 -9.17
C GLY A 14 14.28 9.09 -7.67
N GLU A 15 14.16 10.30 -7.11
CA GLU A 15 13.90 10.52 -5.70
C GLU A 15 12.47 10.14 -5.30
N LEU A 16 11.46 10.56 -6.07
CA LEU A 16 10.08 10.10 -5.84
C LEU A 16 9.98 8.59 -6.02
N GLY A 17 10.68 8.03 -7.00
CA GLY A 17 10.75 6.60 -7.27
C GLY A 17 11.39 5.81 -6.14
N PHE A 18 12.54 6.25 -5.63
CA PHE A 18 13.23 5.61 -4.50
C PHE A 18 12.40 5.71 -3.21
N GLN A 19 11.69 6.84 -3.03
CA GLN A 19 10.73 7.01 -1.94
C GLN A 19 9.53 6.04 -2.07
N THR A 20 9.16 5.63 -3.30
CA THR A 20 8.05 4.66 -3.50
C THR A 20 8.36 3.25 -3.00
N THR A 21 9.61 2.78 -3.06
CA THR A 21 9.96 1.43 -2.60
C THR A 21 9.79 1.26 -1.10
N GLU A 22 10.20 2.25 -0.30
CA GLU A 22 10.00 2.23 1.15
C GLU A 22 8.51 2.41 1.51
N ALA A 23 7.80 3.27 0.78
CA ALA A 23 6.38 3.48 0.94
C ALA A 23 5.54 2.24 0.57
N CYS A 24 6.06 1.34 -0.27
CA CYS A 24 5.32 0.16 -0.74
C CYS A 24 4.95 -0.79 0.40
N LEU A 25 5.91 -1.08 1.30
CA LEU A 25 5.65 -1.93 2.47
C LEU A 25 4.67 -1.26 3.44
N SER A 26 4.84 0.04 3.67
CA SER A 26 3.92 0.83 4.50
C SER A 26 2.51 0.83 3.93
N PHE A 27 2.37 1.04 2.62
CA PHE A 27 1.10 0.98 1.93
C PHE A 27 0.45 -0.41 2.06
N ALA A 28 1.19 -1.48 1.78
CA ALA A 28 0.67 -2.84 1.89
C ALA A 28 0.20 -3.16 3.33
N ARG A 29 0.95 -2.68 4.33
CA ARG A 29 0.60 -2.83 5.75
C ARG A 29 -0.66 -2.07 6.12
N THR A 30 -0.75 -0.78 5.78
CA THR A 30 -1.94 0.04 6.04
C THR A 30 -3.16 -0.52 5.31
N TYR A 31 -2.97 -0.99 4.07
CA TYR A 31 -4.00 -1.68 3.31
C TYR A 31 -4.49 -2.96 4.02
N GLY A 32 -3.58 -3.80 4.53
CA GLY A 32 -3.96 -4.94 5.37
C GLY A 32 -4.71 -4.53 6.64
N ALA A 33 -4.27 -3.47 7.33
CA ALA A 33 -4.91 -2.95 8.53
C ALA A 33 -6.36 -2.48 8.26
N ILE A 34 -6.61 -1.85 7.11
CA ILE A 34 -7.96 -1.50 6.64
C ILE A 34 -8.83 -2.76 6.55
N LEU A 35 -8.32 -3.81 5.89
CA LEU A 35 -9.07 -5.05 5.63
C LEU A 35 -9.37 -5.88 6.87
N THR A 36 -8.65 -5.69 7.99
CA THR A 36 -9.02 -6.31 9.27
C THR A 36 -10.40 -5.88 9.77
N LEU A 37 -10.95 -4.79 9.22
CA LEU A 37 -12.17 -4.09 9.66
C LEU A 37 -12.15 -3.66 11.14
N ARG A 38 -10.98 -3.63 11.78
CA ARG A 38 -10.83 -3.27 13.19
C ARG A 38 -10.13 -1.92 13.32
N ARG A 39 -10.82 -0.97 13.97
CA ARG A 39 -10.30 0.38 14.25
C ARG A 39 -8.99 0.35 15.04
N THR A 40 -8.88 -0.57 16.01
CA THR A 40 -7.67 -0.69 16.85
C THR A 40 -6.42 -0.99 16.04
N PHE A 41 -6.50 -1.92 15.08
CA PHE A 41 -5.37 -2.24 14.20
C PHE A 41 -5.06 -1.09 13.24
N LEU A 42 -6.09 -0.48 12.65
CA LEU A 42 -5.94 0.67 11.77
C LEU A 42 -5.26 1.85 12.49
N HIS A 43 -5.72 2.21 13.69
CA HIS A 43 -5.14 3.31 14.46
C HIS A 43 -3.73 2.99 14.97
N GLY A 44 -3.48 1.72 15.33
CA GLY A 44 -2.15 1.26 15.70
C GLY A 44 -1.14 1.41 14.56
N ASP A 45 -1.55 1.10 13.33
CA ASP A 45 -0.74 1.30 12.13
C ASP A 45 -0.53 2.80 11.84
N LEU A 46 -1.60 3.58 11.77
CA LEU A 46 -1.55 5.02 11.45
C LEU A 46 -0.77 5.86 12.47
N SER A 47 -0.64 5.38 13.71
CA SER A 47 0.14 6.08 14.75
C SER A 47 1.64 6.08 14.43
N GLN A 48 2.14 5.13 13.63
CA GLN A 48 3.54 5.10 13.19
C GLN A 48 3.86 6.26 12.23
N PHE A 49 2.85 6.81 11.57
CA PHE A 49 2.97 7.91 10.61
C PHE A 49 2.55 9.26 11.20
N TYR A 50 2.31 9.33 12.51
CA TYR A 50 1.83 10.54 13.19
C TYR A 50 0.55 11.12 12.55
N ALA A 51 -0.33 10.24 12.06
CA ALA A 51 -1.55 10.65 11.36
C ALA A 51 -2.41 11.57 12.22
N THR A 52 -2.77 12.71 11.65
CA THR A 52 -3.70 13.70 12.20
C THR A 52 -5.09 13.10 12.40
N VAL A 53 -5.94 13.80 13.17
CA VAL A 53 -7.33 13.37 13.39
C VAL A 53 -8.09 13.27 12.05
N ALA A 54 -7.89 14.22 11.15
CA ALA A 54 -8.56 14.23 9.85
C ALA A 54 -8.12 13.04 8.98
N GLU A 55 -6.82 12.71 8.98
CA GLU A 55 -6.30 11.55 8.23
C GLU A 55 -6.83 10.23 8.80
N ARG A 56 -6.89 10.08 10.13
CA ARG A 56 -7.49 8.90 10.77
C ARG A 56 -8.93 8.70 10.33
N VAL A 57 -9.74 9.77 10.36
CA VAL A 57 -11.14 9.73 9.91
C VAL A 57 -11.25 9.38 8.43
N ALA A 58 -10.32 9.83 7.58
CA ALA A 58 -10.30 9.46 6.17
C ALA A 58 -10.08 7.95 5.98
N PHE A 59 -9.09 7.37 6.66
CA PHE A 59 -8.83 5.93 6.61
C PHE A 59 -9.95 5.10 7.23
N GLU A 60 -10.58 5.61 8.27
CA GLU A 60 -11.76 5.00 8.88
C GLU A 60 -12.91 4.84 7.87
N LYS A 61 -13.16 5.88 7.07
CA LYS A 61 -14.17 5.83 6.01
C LYS A 61 -13.85 4.78 4.95
N ILE A 62 -12.57 4.63 4.57
CA ILE A 62 -12.15 3.58 3.64
C ILE A 62 -12.45 2.19 4.23
N GLN A 63 -12.15 2.00 5.51
CA GLN A 63 -12.48 0.75 6.21
C GLN A 63 -13.99 0.51 6.32
N ASP A 64 -14.79 1.56 6.47
CA ASP A 64 -16.26 1.45 6.45
C ASP A 64 -16.77 1.04 5.07
N CYS A 65 -16.21 1.60 3.98
CA CYS A 65 -16.53 1.17 2.62
C CYS A 65 -16.30 -0.35 2.44
N PHE A 66 -15.18 -0.89 2.93
CA PHE A 66 -14.94 -2.34 2.86
C PHE A 66 -15.92 -3.15 3.72
N ARG A 67 -16.35 -2.62 4.86
CA ARG A 67 -17.35 -3.26 5.71
C ARG A 67 -18.72 -3.31 5.04
N GLU A 68 -19.11 -2.25 4.34
CA GLU A 68 -20.40 -2.13 3.64
C GLU A 68 -20.48 -3.04 2.40
N GLU A 69 -19.40 -3.15 1.63
CA GLU A 69 -19.29 -4.01 0.44
C GLU A 69 -19.33 -5.52 0.77
N GLY A 70 -18.85 -5.90 1.95
CA GLY A 70 -18.92 -7.27 2.48
C GLY A 70 -17.77 -8.19 2.07
N GLN A 71 -17.89 -9.46 2.46
CA GLN A 71 -16.78 -10.42 2.50
C GLN A 71 -16.13 -10.69 1.13
N LYS A 72 -16.92 -10.69 0.05
CA LYS A 72 -16.41 -10.93 -1.31
C LYS A 72 -15.37 -9.88 -1.70
N THR A 73 -15.63 -8.62 -1.39
CA THR A 73 -14.74 -7.50 -1.70
C THR A 73 -13.45 -7.59 -0.87
N ILE A 74 -13.55 -7.98 0.40
CA ILE A 74 -12.41 -8.17 1.30
C ILE A 74 -11.46 -9.28 0.81
N ILE A 75 -12.00 -10.36 0.22
CA ILE A 75 -11.19 -11.45 -0.33
C ILE A 75 -10.62 -11.09 -1.71
N LEU A 76 -11.44 -10.49 -2.58
CA LEU A 76 -11.06 -10.28 -3.98
C LEU A 76 -10.04 -9.14 -4.15
N ASN A 77 -10.14 -8.06 -3.38
CA ASN A 77 -9.24 -6.92 -3.56
C ASN A 77 -7.76 -7.25 -3.26
N PRO A 78 -7.41 -7.97 -2.17
CA PRO A 78 -6.05 -8.44 -1.94
C PRO A 78 -5.51 -9.30 -3.08
N GLN A 79 -6.35 -10.15 -3.68
CA GLN A 79 -5.95 -10.99 -4.82
C GLN A 79 -5.65 -10.14 -6.06
N ILE A 80 -6.48 -9.14 -6.33
CA ILE A 80 -6.24 -8.18 -7.42
C ILE A 80 -4.95 -7.41 -7.15
N MET A 81 -4.76 -6.87 -5.94
CA MET A 81 -3.56 -6.14 -5.57
C MET A 81 -2.30 -7.00 -5.69
N LEU A 82 -2.33 -8.24 -5.20
CA LEU A 82 -1.22 -9.18 -5.35
C LEU A 82 -0.93 -9.47 -6.83
N SER A 83 -1.96 -9.64 -7.66
CA SER A 83 -1.81 -9.87 -9.10
C SER A 83 -1.15 -8.68 -9.80
N LEU A 84 -1.49 -7.44 -9.40
CA LEU A 84 -0.85 -6.22 -9.90
C LEU A 84 0.62 -6.17 -9.50
N TYR A 85 0.95 -6.46 -8.24
CA TYR A 85 2.34 -6.50 -7.78
C TYR A 85 3.18 -7.59 -8.47
N LEU A 86 2.56 -8.73 -8.75
CA LEU A 86 3.21 -9.86 -9.43
C LEU A 86 3.22 -9.75 -10.95
N SER A 87 2.69 -8.66 -11.52
CA SER A 87 2.75 -8.40 -12.96
C SER A 87 4.21 -8.24 -13.40
N PRO A 88 4.56 -8.60 -14.65
CA PRO A 88 5.92 -8.45 -15.17
C PRO A 88 6.46 -7.01 -15.04
N GLU A 89 5.59 -6.02 -15.21
CA GLU A 89 5.92 -4.60 -15.13
C GLU A 89 6.31 -4.20 -13.70
N CYS A 90 5.52 -4.60 -12.69
CA CYS A 90 5.83 -4.32 -11.30
C CYS A 90 7.04 -5.11 -10.80
N LYS A 91 7.21 -6.37 -11.21
CA LYS A 91 8.38 -7.19 -10.88
C LYS A 91 9.69 -6.57 -11.31
N LYS A 92 9.70 -5.94 -12.49
CA LYS A 92 10.88 -5.22 -12.98
C LYS A 92 11.23 -4.00 -12.11
N TYR A 93 10.25 -3.41 -11.44
CA TYR A 93 10.41 -2.21 -10.64
C TYR A 93 10.74 -2.49 -9.17
N TYR A 94 9.92 -3.31 -8.49
CA TYR A 94 9.98 -3.48 -7.04
C TYR A 94 11.06 -4.46 -6.55
N GLY A 95 11.64 -5.27 -7.44
CA GLY A 95 12.61 -6.29 -7.06
C GLY A 95 11.99 -7.46 -6.30
N ASN A 96 12.60 -8.64 -6.42
CA ASN A 96 11.99 -9.89 -5.93
C ASN A 96 11.85 -9.94 -4.39
N ASP A 97 12.75 -9.30 -3.64
CA ASP A 97 12.72 -9.31 -2.17
C ASP A 97 11.50 -8.56 -1.61
N LEU A 98 11.24 -7.35 -2.13
CA LEU A 98 10.09 -6.54 -1.73
C LEU A 98 8.78 -7.25 -2.10
N LEU A 99 8.69 -7.81 -3.30
CA LEU A 99 7.51 -8.55 -3.73
C LEU A 99 7.24 -9.78 -2.87
N LYS A 100 8.28 -10.49 -2.46
CA LYS A 100 8.14 -11.62 -1.53
C LYS A 100 7.57 -11.16 -0.18
N LYS A 101 8.09 -10.05 0.38
CA LYS A 101 7.56 -9.47 1.63
C LYS A 101 6.09 -9.06 1.51
N ILE A 102 5.70 -8.44 0.40
CA ILE A 102 4.30 -8.06 0.14
C ILE A 102 3.43 -9.31 0.02
N GLN A 103 3.88 -10.33 -0.72
CA GLN A 103 3.16 -11.59 -0.88
C GLN A 103 2.97 -12.31 0.45
N ASP A 104 4.02 -12.43 1.25
CA ASP A 104 3.97 -13.07 2.57
C ASP A 104 2.98 -12.35 3.49
N PHE A 105 2.96 -11.01 3.47
CA PHE A 105 2.04 -10.20 4.26
C PHE A 105 0.58 -10.34 3.81
N LEU A 106 0.30 -10.23 2.50
CA LEU A 106 -1.06 -10.36 1.97
C LEU A 106 -1.62 -11.79 2.15
N ASN A 107 -0.77 -12.80 2.06
CA ASN A 107 -1.17 -14.19 2.34
C ASN A 107 -1.54 -14.42 3.81
N GLN A 108 -0.83 -13.79 4.75
CA GLN A 108 -1.22 -13.82 6.17
C GLN A 108 -2.58 -13.14 6.40
N SER A 109 -2.87 -12.07 5.66
CA SER A 109 -4.12 -11.33 5.77
C SER A 109 -5.34 -12.11 5.26
N ASN A 110 -5.15 -13.07 4.35
CA ASN A 110 -6.21 -13.98 3.87
C ASN A 110 -6.61 -15.08 4.88
N ILE A 111 -5.93 -15.17 6.03
CA ILE A 111 -6.27 -16.12 7.11
C ILE A 111 -7.08 -15.38 8.17
N HIS A 112 -8.30 -14.94 7.88
CA HIS A 112 -9.36 -14.60 8.86
C HIS A 112 -10.71 -14.37 8.17
#